data_AF-A0A1J5QA10-F1
#
_entry.id   AF-A0A1J5QA10-F1
#
_cell.length_a   1.000
_cell.length_b   1.000
_cell.length_c   1.000
_cell.angle_alpha   90.00
_cell.angle_beta   90.00
_cell.angle_gamma   90.00
#
_symmetry.space_group_name_H-M   'P 1'
#
loop_
_entity.id
_entity.type
_entity.pdbx_description
1 polymer ?
#
loop_
_entity_poly.entity_id
_entity_poly.type
_entity_poly.pdbx_seq_one_letter_code
_entity_poly.pdbx_strand_id
1 'polypeptide(L)'
;MAEETGIQSAIARSLGVIDFWFMADGKRIHKTVHHFLFTETGGHLAPQPLEVDEVAWFPVAEVVSRLAYSDERKLLAGFGDLAALLD
;
A
#
# COMPACT_ATOMS: atom_id res chain seq x y z
N MET A 1 2.00 6.03 5.28
CA MET A 1 0.74 5.94 6.08
C MET A 1 0.33 7.28 6.67
N ALA A 2 0.67 7.62 7.93
CA ALA A 2 0.12 8.82 8.58
C ALA A 2 0.46 10.13 7.85
N GLU A 3 1.69 10.28 7.36
CA GLU A 3 2.14 11.46 6.61
C GLU A 3 1.34 11.69 5.32
N GLU A 4 1.07 10.62 4.57
CA GLU A 4 0.43 10.68 3.24
C GLU A 4 -1.11 10.70 3.30
N THR A 5 -1.69 10.07 4.33
CA THR A 5 -3.14 9.77 4.40
C THR A 5 -3.87 10.41 5.58
N GLY A 6 -3.14 10.94 6.57
CA GLY A 6 -3.69 11.44 7.83
C GLY A 6 -4.18 10.35 8.80
N ILE A 7 -4.09 9.07 8.44
CA ILE A 7 -4.52 7.94 9.27
C ILE A 7 -3.40 7.47 10.21
N GLN A 8 -3.71 7.43 11.50
CA GLN A 8 -2.88 6.80 12.51
C GLN A 8 -3.14 5.30 12.50
N SER A 9 -2.07 4.51 12.63
CA SER A 9 -2.17 3.06 12.48
C SER A 9 -1.08 2.30 13.22
N ALA A 10 -1.39 1.06 13.60
CA ALA A 10 -0.43 0.09 14.10
C ALA A 10 -0.16 -1.02 13.07
N ILE A 11 1.09 -1.50 12.99
CA ILE A 11 1.43 -2.64 12.14
C ILE A 11 0.81 -3.91 12.73
N ALA A 12 -0.02 -4.60 11.95
CA ALA A 12 -0.58 -5.89 12.32
C ALA A 12 0.34 -7.04 11.90
N ARG A 13 0.85 -7.01 10.66
CA ARG A 13 1.73 -8.06 10.11
C ARG A 13 2.49 -7.60 8.87
N SER A 14 3.57 -8.31 8.55
CA SER A 14 4.25 -8.17 7.26
C SER A 14 3.47 -8.88 6.15
N LEU A 15 3.42 -8.26 4.97
CA LEU A 15 2.85 -8.84 3.75
C LEU A 15 3.93 -9.26 2.74
N GLY A 16 5.16 -8.80 2.91
CA GLY A 16 6.29 -9.19 2.07
C GLY A 16 7.01 -8.01 1.45
N VAL A 17 7.89 -8.32 0.50
CA VAL A 17 8.83 -7.36 -0.07
C VAL A 17 8.74 -7.39 -1.59
N ILE A 18 8.70 -6.21 -2.21
CA ILE A 18 8.83 -6.04 -3.65
C ILE A 18 10.18 -5.39 -3.92
N ASP A 19 10.97 -5.99 -4.81
CA ASP A 19 12.31 -5.53 -5.16
C ASP A 19 12.38 -5.32 -6.68
N PHE A 20 12.75 -4.11 -7.11
CA PHE A 20 12.72 -3.74 -8.52
C PHE A 20 13.70 -2.63 -8.88
N TRP A 21 13.94 -2.49 -10.18
CA TRP A 21 14.74 -1.42 -10.76
C TRP A 21 13.86 -0.48 -11.57
N PHE A 22 14.09 0.82 -11.47
CA PHE A 22 13.43 1.82 -12.32
C PHE A 22 14.42 2.89 -12.79
N MET A 23 14.02 3.69 -13.78
CA MET A 23 14.79 4.82 -14.28
C MET A 23 14.19 6.13 -13.76
N ALA A 24 15.02 7.01 -13.19
CA ALA A 24 14.64 8.38 -12.87
C ALA A 24 15.85 9.31 -13.07
N ASP A 25 15.61 10.50 -13.64
CA ASP A 25 16.66 11.47 -13.98
C ASP A 25 17.86 10.85 -14.73
N GLY A 26 17.56 9.95 -15.66
CA GLY A 26 18.57 9.23 -16.46
C GLY A 26 19.40 8.20 -15.69
N LYS A 27 19.12 7.97 -14.41
CA LYS A 27 19.82 7.01 -13.55
C LYS A 27 18.98 5.77 -13.34
N ARG A 28 19.65 4.62 -13.27
CA ARG A 28 19.06 3.34 -12.89
C ARG A 28 19.09 3.23 -11.36
N ILE A 29 17.92 3.12 -10.73
CA ILE A 29 17.76 3.09 -9.28
C ILE A 29 17.22 1.72 -8.86
N HIS A 30 17.85 1.11 -7.85
CA HIS A 30 17.37 -0.11 -7.21
C HIS A 30 16.51 0.27 -6.01
N LYS A 31 15.31 -0.31 -5.91
CA LYS A 31 14.37 -0.02 -4.83
C LYS A 31 13.80 -1.33 -4.26
N THR A 32 13.80 -1.39 -2.94
CA THR A 32 13.15 -2.44 -2.15
C THR A 32 12.03 -1.81 -1.33
N VAL A 33 10.83 -2.39 -1.38
CA VAL A 33 9.63 -1.89 -0.70
C VAL A 33 9.05 -2.98 0.19
N HIS A 34 8.99 -2.71 1.49
CA HIS A 34 8.40 -3.59 2.48
C HIS A 34 6.93 -3.23 2.68
N HIS A 35 6.05 -4.22 2.55
CA HIS A 35 4.62 -4.06 2.67
C HIS A 35 4.14 -4.65 3.99
N PHE A 36 3.26 -3.92 4.67
CA PHE A 36 2.67 -4.31 5.94
C PHE A 36 1.17 -4.10 5.89
N LEU A 37 0.45 -4.94 6.62
CA LEU A 37 -0.95 -4.72 6.96
C LEU A 37 -1.01 -3.83 8.20
N PHE A 38 -1.89 -2.84 8.15
CA PHE A 38 -2.10 -1.88 9.22
C PHE A 38 -3.51 -1.97 9.78
N THR A 39 -3.65 -1.81 11.09
CA THR A 39 -4.92 -1.55 11.76
C THR A 39 -5.03 -0.06 12.03
N GLU A 40 -6.13 0.56 11.62
CA GLU A 40 -6.42 1.96 11.92
C GLU A 40 -6.65 2.15 13.42
N THR A 41 -6.04 3.19 13.99
CA THR A 41 -6.14 3.52 15.42
C THR A 41 -6.62 4.94 15.66
N GLY A 42 -6.99 5.67 14.60
CA GLY A 42 -7.45 7.06 14.65
C GLY A 42 -6.93 7.90 13.49
N GLY A 43 -7.05 9.23 13.65
CA GLY A 43 -6.70 10.22 12.63
C GLY A 43 -7.89 10.64 11.78
N HIS A 44 -7.60 11.38 10.71
CA HIS A 44 -8.61 11.82 9.75
C HIS A 44 -8.09 11.60 8.35
N LEU A 45 -8.92 11.01 7.49
CA LEU A 45 -8.56 10.71 6.12
C LEU A 45 -8.43 12.02 5.34
N ALA A 46 -7.19 12.38 5.01
CA ALA A 46 -6.89 13.59 4.26
C ALA A 46 -5.60 13.40 3.45
N PRO A 47 -5.59 13.74 2.16
CA PRO A 47 -4.40 13.56 1.33
C PRO A 47 -3.33 14.59 1.71
N GLN A 48 -2.08 14.18 1.64
CA GLN A 48 -0.95 15.11 1.65
C GLN A 48 -0.79 15.69 0.23
N PRO A 49 -1.09 16.98 0.01
CA PRO A 49 -1.32 17.52 -1.34
C PRO A 49 -0.05 17.69 -2.18
N LEU A 50 1.15 17.54 -1.61
CA LEU A 50 2.40 17.61 -2.36
C LEU A 50 2.71 16.27 -3.05
N GLU A 51 2.28 15.17 -2.46
CA GLU A 51 2.65 13.80 -2.87
C GLU A 51 1.46 12.93 -3.28
N VAL A 52 0.25 13.26 -2.83
CA VAL A 52 -0.97 12.45 -3.00
C VAL A 52 -2.11 13.32 -3.51
N ASP A 53 -2.66 12.95 -4.67
CA ASP A 53 -3.81 13.64 -5.27
C ASP A 53 -5.13 13.32 -4.54
N GLU A 54 -5.34 12.05 -4.17
CA GLU A 54 -6.57 11.56 -3.53
C GLU A 54 -6.27 10.43 -2.54
N VAL A 55 -7.03 10.39 -1.45
CA VAL A 55 -7.04 9.27 -0.51
C VAL A 55 -8.49 8.90 -0.17
N ALA A 56 -8.80 7.61 -0.21
CA ALA A 56 -10.14 7.09 0.02
C ALA A 56 -10.09 5.65 0.56
N TRP A 57 -11.14 5.26 1.29
CA TRP A 57 -11.38 3.87 1.66
C TRP A 57 -12.15 3.15 0.56
N PHE A 58 -11.78 1.90 0.30
CA PHE A 58 -12.45 1.05 -0.68
C PHE A 58 -12.79 -0.31 -0.09
N PRO A 59 -13.83 -0.99 -0.60
CA PRO A 59 -14.08 -2.39 -0.28
C PRO A 59 -12.86 -3.25 -0.65
N VAL A 60 -12.52 -4.22 0.20
CA VAL A 60 -11.37 -5.12 0.00
C VAL A 60 -11.43 -5.83 -1.36
N ALA A 61 -12.63 -6.19 -1.81
CA ALA A 61 -12.86 -6.84 -3.10
C ALA A 61 -12.42 -5.99 -4.31
N GLU A 62 -12.33 -4.67 -4.17
CA GLU A 62 -11.90 -3.77 -5.25
C GLU A 62 -10.39 -3.58 -5.32
N VAL A 63 -9.65 -3.87 -4.25
CA VAL A 63 -8.23 -3.51 -4.10
C VAL A 63 -7.38 -3.99 -5.26
N VAL A 64 -7.50 -5.28 -5.64
CA VAL A 64 -6.69 -5.87 -6.72
C VAL A 64 -6.93 -5.17 -8.06
N SER A 65 -8.16 -4.72 -8.33
CA SER A 65 -8.49 -4.03 -9.57
C SER A 65 -8.01 -2.58 -9.64
N ARG A 66 -7.78 -1.95 -8.47
CA ARG A 66 -7.37 -0.55 -8.35
C ARG A 66 -5.85 -0.35 -8.30
N LEU A 67 -5.10 -1.35 -7.84
CA LEU A 67 -3.64 -1.29 -7.79
C LEU A 67 -3.04 -1.09 -9.19
N ALA A 68 -2.16 -0.10 -9.33
CA ALA A 68 -1.51 0.22 -10.60
C ALA A 68 -0.49 -0.86 -11.00
N TYR A 69 0.29 -1.37 -10.06
CA TYR A 69 1.44 -2.23 -10.36
C TYR A 69 1.12 -3.72 -10.25
N SER A 70 1.59 -4.51 -11.22
CA SER A 70 1.34 -5.95 -11.26
C SER A 70 1.93 -6.71 -10.08
N ASP A 71 3.05 -6.24 -9.55
CA ASP A 71 3.74 -6.94 -8.47
C ASP A 71 3.02 -6.78 -7.13
N GLU A 72 2.35 -5.64 -6.90
CA GLU A 72 1.45 -5.46 -5.75
C GLU A 72 0.23 -6.39 -5.87
N ARG A 73 -0.35 -6.52 -7.07
CA ARG A 73 -1.44 -7.48 -7.32
C ARG A 73 -1.00 -8.92 -7.06
N LYS A 74 0.20 -9.31 -7.49
CA LYS A 74 0.77 -10.65 -7.23
C LYS A 74 1.04 -10.87 -5.74
N LEU A 75 1.58 -9.86 -5.04
CA LEU A 75 1.81 -9.91 -3.60
C LEU A 75 0.50 -10.22 -2.87
N LEU A 76 -0.57 -9.50 -3.21
CA LEU A 76 -1.88 -9.70 -2.60
C LEU A 76 -2.53 -11.04 -2.99
N ALA A 77 -2.40 -11.47 -4.24
CA ALA A 77 -2.92 -12.77 -4.68
C ALA A 77 -2.28 -13.96 -3.92
N GLY A 78 -1.06 -13.80 -3.40
CA GLY A 78 -0.40 -14.80 -2.55
C GLY A 78 -1.14 -15.09 -1.23
N PHE A 79 -2.03 -14.19 -0.79
CA PHE A 79 -2.80 -14.34 0.44
C PHE A 79 -4.16 -15.02 0.26
N GLY A 80 -4.57 -15.33 -0.98
CA GLY A 80 -5.83 -15.99 -1.27
C GLY A 80 -7.03 -15.08 -0.95
N ASP A 81 -7.67 -15.31 0.19
CA ASP A 81 -8.77 -14.47 0.67
C ASP A 81 -8.23 -13.23 1.38
N LEU A 82 -8.37 -12.07 0.74
CA LEU A 82 -7.95 -10.80 1.30
C LEU A 82 -8.82 -10.35 2.48
N ALA A 83 -10.07 -10.80 2.58
CA ALA A 83 -10.91 -10.49 3.73
C ALA A 83 -10.39 -11.20 4.99
N ALA A 84 -9.92 -12.44 4.84
CA ALA A 84 -9.31 -13.21 5.93
C ALA A 84 -7.98 -12.62 6.44
N LEU A 85 -7.42 -11.60 5.76
CA LEU A 85 -6.29 -10.84 6.31
C LEU A 85 -6.71 -9.90 7.44
N LEU A 86 -8.00 -9.58 7.55
CA LEU A 86 -8.53 -8.60 8.50
C LEU A 86 -9.10 -9.23 9.78
N ASP A 87 -9.16 -10.56 9.87
CA ASP A 87 -9.58 -11.35 11.03
C ASP A 87 -8.40 -11.67 11.97
#